data_AF-A0AAV0B6R8-F1
#
_entry.id   AF-A0AAV0B6R8-F1
#
_cell.length_a   1.000
_cell.length_b   1.000
_cell.length_c   1.000
_cell.angle_alpha   90.00
_cell.angle_beta   90.00
_cell.angle_gamma   90.00
#
_symmetry.space_group_name_H-M   'P 1'
#
loop_
_entity.id
_entity.type
_entity.pdbx_description
1 polymer ?
#
loop_
_entity_poly.entity_id
_entity_poly.type
_entity_poly.pdbx_seq_one_letter_code
_entity_poly.pdbx_strand_id
1 'polypeptide(L)'
;MAWWNWKTLVDCISEACKRSPNIASGSSLEALLKIGLRTLDVLALVVLGELQPVMRRKCEYLSAELVHQRDIIRLVIKDQITKEQVYSVFRVKWIYHMRFYLDGLVADPIERLLIQMSNATFLYGFEYLGAGRLFQTPLTGRCCFALTQALHGRLGGSPFGPAGTGKTESFKALGNHLGRFVLPQLNFCCHVGAWECFDEANIL
;
A
#
# COMPACT_ATOMS: atom_id res chain seq x y z
N MET A 1 -0.82 1.35 -14.71
CA MET A 1 -1.46 2.68 -14.60
C MET A 1 -1.55 3.21 -13.17
N ALA A 2 -1.92 2.41 -12.15
CA ALA A 2 -2.02 2.87 -10.75
C ALA A 2 -0.71 3.45 -10.15
N TRP A 3 0.44 2.92 -10.58
CA TRP A 3 1.76 3.30 -10.06
C TRP A 3 2.19 4.74 -10.37
N TRP A 4 1.70 5.31 -11.47
CA TRP A 4 2.06 6.68 -11.88
C TRP A 4 1.45 7.74 -10.93
N ASN A 5 0.21 7.53 -10.49
CA ASN A 5 -0.43 8.38 -9.49
C ASN A 5 0.18 8.19 -8.11
N TRP A 6 0.68 6.99 -7.80
CA TRP A 6 1.34 6.72 -6.53
C TRP A 6 2.68 7.44 -6.42
N LYS A 7 3.50 7.41 -7.48
CA LYS A 7 4.77 8.15 -7.52
C LYS A 7 4.54 9.65 -7.32
N THR A 8 3.63 10.26 -8.08
CA THR A 8 3.35 11.70 -7.94
C THR A 8 2.78 12.07 -6.58
N LEU A 9 1.90 11.23 -6.01
CA LEU A 9 1.36 11.43 -4.67
C LEU A 9 2.45 11.32 -3.59
N VAL A 10 3.30 10.30 -3.68
CA VAL A 10 4.43 10.11 -2.77
C VAL A 10 5.44 11.23 -2.91
N ASP A 11 5.79 11.64 -4.13
CA ASP A 11 6.74 12.71 -4.38
C ASP A 11 6.20 14.04 -3.85
N CYS A 12 4.92 14.38 -4.10
CA CYS A 12 4.29 15.59 -3.56
C CYS A 12 4.22 15.57 -2.03
N ILE A 13 3.88 14.44 -1.41
CA ILE A 13 3.78 14.35 0.05
C ILE A 13 5.18 14.27 0.70
N SER A 14 6.14 13.59 0.08
CA SER A 14 7.54 13.48 0.53
C SER A 14 8.24 14.83 0.44
N GLU A 15 8.00 15.60 -0.62
CA GLU A 15 8.49 16.97 -0.77
C GLU A 15 7.84 17.89 0.28
N ALA A 16 6.53 17.79 0.49
CA ALA A 16 5.82 18.50 1.56
C ALA A 16 6.28 18.09 2.97
N CYS A 17 6.76 16.85 3.16
CA CYS A 17 7.34 16.37 4.42
C CYS A 17 8.80 16.80 4.62
N LYS A 18 9.57 17.02 3.54
CA LYS A 18 11.02 17.32 3.58
C LYS A 18 11.33 18.82 3.62
N ARG A 19 10.43 19.69 3.16
CA ARG A 19 10.62 21.16 3.16
C ARG A 19 9.73 21.89 4.17
N SER A 20 10.30 22.92 4.80
CA SER A 20 9.61 24.06 5.41
C SER A 20 9.95 25.32 4.62
N PRO A 21 9.17 26.41 4.60
CA PRO A 21 7.73 26.58 4.47
C PRO A 21 7.35 27.19 3.09
N ASN A 22 8.23 27.10 2.09
CA ASN A 22 8.01 27.74 0.79
C ASN A 22 7.93 26.68 -0.33
N ILE A 23 6.71 26.55 -0.86
CA ILE A 23 6.30 25.81 -2.07
C ILE A 23 6.08 24.29 -1.88
N ALA A 24 5.01 23.98 -1.15
CA ALA A 24 4.00 23.01 -1.57
C ALA A 24 2.65 23.50 -0.99
N SER A 25 2.16 24.62 -1.50
CA SER A 25 0.84 25.15 -1.16
C SER A 25 -0.21 24.06 -1.29
N GLY A 26 -1.21 24.03 -0.41
CA GLY A 26 -2.33 23.07 -0.45
C GLY A 26 -2.95 22.88 -1.85
N SER A 27 -2.77 23.85 -2.75
CA SER A 27 -3.08 23.78 -4.17
C SER A 27 -2.52 22.55 -4.92
N SER A 28 -1.34 22.03 -4.56
CA SER A 28 -0.76 20.84 -5.23
C SER A 28 -1.50 19.56 -4.82
N LEU A 29 -1.80 19.40 -3.53
CA LEU A 29 -2.57 18.26 -3.02
C LEU A 29 -4.04 18.31 -3.45
N GLU A 30 -4.62 19.51 -3.52
CA GLU A 30 -5.96 19.73 -4.07
C GLU A 30 -6.03 19.38 -5.55
N ALA A 31 -4.99 19.69 -6.33
CA ALA A 31 -4.89 19.28 -7.74
C ALA A 31 -4.83 17.76 -7.89
N LEU A 32 -4.03 17.08 -7.06
CA LEU A 32 -3.98 15.61 -7.01
C LEU A 32 -5.33 15.00 -6.61
N LEU A 33 -5.99 15.56 -5.60
CA LEU A 33 -7.33 15.13 -5.18
C LEU A 33 -8.33 15.24 -6.34
N LYS A 34 -8.29 16.35 -7.09
CA LYS A 34 -9.15 16.57 -8.26
C LYS A 34 -8.89 15.55 -9.38
N ILE A 35 -7.63 15.20 -9.63
CA ILE A 35 -7.26 14.15 -10.60
C ILE A 35 -7.78 12.79 -10.12
N GLY A 36 -7.61 12.46 -8.85
CA GLY A 36 -8.09 11.21 -8.25
C GLY A 36 -9.62 11.07 -8.36
N LEU A 37 -10.37 12.13 -8.06
CA LEU A 37 -11.83 12.16 -8.18
C LEU A 37 -12.28 11.97 -9.64
N ARG A 38 -11.69 12.69 -10.60
CA ARG A 38 -12.00 12.50 -12.03
C ARG A 38 -11.73 11.08 -12.50
N THR A 39 -10.66 10.47 -12.01
CA THR A 39 -10.31 9.09 -12.35
C THR A 39 -11.34 8.11 -11.79
N LEU A 40 -11.82 8.34 -10.55
CA LEU A 40 -12.90 7.57 -9.94
C LEU A 40 -14.21 7.71 -10.72
N ASP A 41 -14.55 8.91 -11.19
CA ASP A 41 -15.76 9.15 -12.00
C ASP A 41 -15.70 8.34 -13.31
N VAL A 42 -14.55 8.35 -13.99
CA VAL A 42 -14.34 7.54 -15.21
C VAL A 42 -14.44 6.04 -14.90
N LEU A 43 -13.82 5.58 -13.81
CA LEU A 43 -13.88 4.17 -13.42
C LEU A 43 -15.30 3.73 -13.06
N ALA A 44 -16.08 4.58 -12.41
CA ALA A 44 -17.48 4.31 -12.11
C ALA A 44 -18.28 4.08 -13.40
N LEU A 45 -18.08 4.91 -14.43
CA LEU A 45 -18.71 4.72 -15.74
C LEU A 45 -18.26 3.41 -16.42
N VAL A 46 -16.97 3.08 -16.34
CA VAL A 46 -16.42 1.85 -16.93
C VAL A 46 -17.00 0.60 -16.25
N VAL A 47 -17.14 0.60 -14.92
CA VAL A 47 -17.66 -0.54 -14.15
C VAL A 47 -19.15 -0.79 -14.41
N LEU A 48 -19.91 0.25 -14.75
CA LEU A 48 -21.33 0.13 -15.15
C LEU A 48 -21.52 -0.55 -16.52
N GLY A 49 -20.47 -0.59 -17.35
CA GLY A 49 -20.52 -1.25 -18.66
C GLY A 49 -20.34 -2.77 -18.61
N GLU A 50 -20.43 -3.38 -19.79
CA GLU A 50 -20.05 -4.78 -19.97
C GLU A 50 -18.53 -4.94 -19.99
N LEU A 51 -18.01 -5.69 -19.03
CA LEU A 51 -16.58 -5.94 -18.88
C LEU A 51 -16.34 -7.44 -18.76
N GLN A 52 -15.22 -7.90 -19.33
CA GLN A 52 -14.73 -9.25 -19.07
C GLN A 52 -14.49 -9.45 -17.56
N PRO A 53 -14.73 -10.66 -17.01
CA PRO A 53 -14.65 -10.90 -15.57
C PRO A 53 -13.32 -10.48 -14.93
N VAL A 54 -12.21 -10.71 -15.62
CA VAL A 54 -10.86 -10.32 -15.15
C VAL A 54 -10.69 -8.80 -15.14
N MET A 55 -11.22 -8.11 -16.15
CA MET A 55 -11.13 -6.65 -16.22
C MET A 55 -12.00 -6.00 -15.15
N ARG A 56 -13.21 -6.54 -14.91
CA ARG A 56 -14.10 -6.07 -13.85
C ARG A 56 -13.43 -6.11 -12.47
N ARG A 57 -12.81 -7.24 -12.11
CA ARG A 57 -12.05 -7.37 -10.84
C ARG A 57 -10.89 -6.37 -10.73
N LYS A 58 -10.17 -6.11 -11.84
CA LYS A 58 -9.10 -5.10 -11.86
C LYS A 58 -9.64 -3.69 -11.64
N CYS A 59 -10.78 -3.33 -12.25
CA CYS A 59 -11.43 -2.05 -12.08
C CYS A 59 -11.97 -1.87 -10.66
N GLU A 60 -12.59 -2.89 -10.08
CA GLU A 60 -13.07 -2.89 -8.68
C GLU A 60 -11.91 -2.64 -7.70
N TYR A 61 -10.81 -3.39 -7.86
CA TYR A 61 -9.61 -3.20 -7.04
C TYR A 61 -9.02 -1.80 -7.20
N LEU A 62 -8.86 -1.33 -8.45
CA LEU A 62 -8.33 0.01 -8.71
C LEU A 62 -9.21 1.11 -8.12
N SER A 63 -10.54 0.94 -8.16
CA SER A 63 -11.49 1.89 -7.60
C SER A 63 -11.36 1.97 -6.09
N ALA A 64 -11.28 0.83 -5.40
CA ALA A 64 -11.09 0.79 -3.96
C ALA A 64 -9.75 1.39 -3.52
N GLU A 65 -8.67 1.12 -4.27
CA GLU A 65 -7.35 1.70 -4.02
C GLU A 65 -7.37 3.23 -4.18
N LEU A 66 -8.01 3.75 -5.23
CA LEU A 66 -8.16 5.20 -5.43
C LEU A 66 -9.04 5.87 -4.37
N VAL A 67 -10.08 5.17 -3.87
CA VAL A 67 -10.87 5.65 -2.72
C VAL A 67 -10.00 5.74 -1.47
N HIS A 68 -9.18 4.73 -1.19
CA HIS A 68 -8.24 4.76 -0.07
C HIS A 68 -7.27 5.95 -0.17
N GLN A 69 -6.66 6.14 -1.35
CA GLN A 69 -5.74 7.26 -1.61
C GLN A 69 -6.42 8.62 -1.43
N ARG A 70 -7.63 8.79 -1.98
CA ARG A 70 -8.44 10.01 -1.80
C ARG A 70 -8.67 10.30 -0.32
N ASP A 71 -9.00 9.28 0.46
CA ASP A 71 -9.27 9.45 1.89
C ASP A 71 -8.02 9.85 2.66
N ILE A 72 -6.85 9.29 2.32
CA ILE A 72 -5.56 9.76 2.86
C ILE A 72 -5.32 11.22 2.50
N ILE A 73 -5.44 11.62 1.23
CA ILE A 73 -5.22 13.00 0.78
C ILE A 73 -6.17 13.96 1.50
N ARG A 74 -7.44 13.60 1.68
CA ARG A 74 -8.41 14.41 2.43
C ARG A 74 -8.02 14.58 3.89
N LEU A 75 -7.53 13.51 4.53
CA LEU A 75 -6.98 13.59 5.89
C LEU A 75 -5.77 14.53 5.94
N VAL A 76 -4.87 14.45 4.94
CA VAL A 76 -3.71 15.34 4.82
C VAL A 76 -4.15 16.80 4.71
N ILE A 77 -5.05 17.12 3.78
CA ILE A 77 -5.52 18.50 3.55
C ILE A 77 -6.22 19.05 4.79
N LYS A 78 -7.04 18.24 5.47
CA LYS A 78 -7.73 18.64 6.71
C LYS A 78 -6.74 18.96 7.84
N ASP A 79 -5.69 18.15 7.99
CA ASP A 79 -4.70 18.31 9.06
C ASP A 79 -3.72 19.47 8.76
N GLN A 80 -3.46 19.81 7.49
CA GLN A 80 -2.50 20.86 7.07
C GLN A 80 -2.93 22.32 7.34
N ILE A 81 -4.15 22.56 7.83
CA ILE A 81 -4.66 23.94 8.06
C ILE A 81 -4.10 24.57 9.36
N THR A 82 -3.48 23.81 10.27
CA THR A 82 -2.90 24.33 11.53
C THR A 82 -1.37 24.31 11.49
N LYS A 83 -0.77 25.47 11.19
CA LYS A 83 0.68 25.67 11.08
C LYS A 83 1.38 25.45 12.43
N GLU A 84 2.57 24.86 12.37
CA GLU A 84 3.64 24.78 13.39
C GLU A 84 3.75 23.51 14.26
N GLN A 85 2.68 22.83 14.71
CA GLN A 85 2.82 21.53 15.43
C GLN A 85 2.57 20.28 14.56
N VAL A 86 1.99 20.47 13.36
CA VAL A 86 1.45 19.40 12.51
C VAL A 86 2.51 18.64 11.72
N TYR A 87 3.67 19.23 11.39
CA TYR A 87 4.72 18.54 10.63
C TYR A 87 5.19 17.24 11.30
N SER A 88 5.16 17.18 12.64
CA SER A 88 5.48 15.98 13.41
C SER A 88 4.37 14.91 13.32
N VAL A 89 3.11 15.28 13.59
CA VAL A 89 1.98 14.34 13.59
C VAL A 89 1.62 13.85 12.18
N PHE A 90 1.72 14.72 11.18
CA PHE A 90 1.49 14.39 9.78
C PHE A 90 2.52 13.40 9.24
N ARG A 91 3.81 13.68 9.46
CA ARG A 91 4.89 12.75 9.11
C ARG A 91 4.64 11.39 9.75
N VAL A 92 4.19 11.38 11.00
CA VAL A 92 3.83 10.15 11.74
C VAL A 92 2.64 9.43 11.08
N LYS A 93 1.53 10.09 10.74
CA LYS A 93 0.39 9.43 10.06
C LYS A 93 0.74 8.92 8.66
N TRP A 94 1.49 9.70 7.89
CA TRP A 94 1.91 9.33 6.53
C TRP A 94 2.85 8.13 6.51
N ILE A 95 3.77 8.02 7.47
CA ILE A 95 4.70 6.89 7.55
C ILE A 95 4.03 5.57 7.96
N TYR A 96 2.81 5.60 8.52
CA TYR A 96 2.02 4.38 8.79
C TYR A 96 1.45 3.77 7.52
N HIS A 97 1.37 4.50 6.41
CA HIS A 97 0.91 3.96 5.14
C HIS A 97 2.09 3.34 4.36
N MET A 98 1.80 2.28 3.62
CA MET A 98 2.77 1.65 2.73
C MET A 98 3.01 2.54 1.51
N ARG A 99 4.27 2.74 1.12
CA ARG A 99 4.68 3.67 0.06
C ARG A 99 5.62 3.02 -0.94
N PHE A 100 5.23 3.07 -2.20
CA PHE A 100 6.03 2.65 -3.33
C PHE A 100 6.82 3.83 -3.92
N TYR A 101 8.09 3.60 -4.20
CA TYR A 101 8.99 4.54 -4.86
C TYR A 101 9.58 3.85 -6.09
N LEU A 102 9.50 4.52 -7.23
CA LEU A 102 10.11 4.02 -8.45
C LEU A 102 11.28 4.92 -8.81
N ASP A 103 12.50 4.44 -8.59
CA ASP A 103 13.73 5.13 -8.98
C ASP A 103 14.12 4.77 -10.41
N GLY A 104 14.13 5.77 -11.28
CA GLY A 104 14.51 5.60 -12.69
C GLY A 104 16.03 5.63 -12.92
N LEU A 105 16.81 6.04 -11.91
CA LEU A 105 18.26 6.19 -12.01
C LEU A 105 19.01 4.87 -11.72
N VAL A 106 18.36 3.95 -11.03
CA VAL A 106 18.94 2.63 -10.71
C VAL A 106 19.05 1.79 -11.99
N ALA A 107 20.26 1.29 -12.26
CA ALA A 107 20.56 0.54 -13.47
C ALA A 107 19.75 -0.76 -13.55
N ASP A 108 19.75 -1.56 -12.48
CA ASP A 108 19.01 -2.82 -12.41
C ASP A 108 17.48 -2.57 -12.32
N PRO A 109 16.67 -3.04 -13.30
CA PRO A 109 15.22 -2.87 -13.25
C PRO A 109 14.54 -3.51 -12.03
N ILE A 110 15.12 -4.56 -11.44
CA ILE A 110 14.55 -5.26 -10.28
C ILE A 110 14.70 -4.40 -9.02
N GLU A 111 15.73 -3.57 -8.94
CA GLU A 111 15.99 -2.72 -7.77
C GLU A 111 15.28 -1.36 -7.82
N ARG A 112 14.64 -1.03 -8.95
CA ARG A 112 13.97 0.28 -9.15
C ARG A 112 12.78 0.51 -8.25
N LEU A 113 12.05 -0.56 -7.89
CA LEU A 113 10.80 -0.46 -7.14
C LEU A 113 11.02 -0.77 -5.66
N LEU A 114 11.02 0.29 -4.86
CA LEU A 114 11.18 0.24 -3.41
C LEU A 114 9.83 0.42 -2.73
N ILE A 115 9.63 -0.32 -1.64
CA ILE A 115 8.46 -0.25 -0.79
C ILE A 115 8.93 0.15 0.60
N GLN A 116 8.35 1.22 1.14
CA GLN A 116 8.65 1.70 2.47
C GLN A 116 7.39 1.78 3.32
N MET A 117 7.50 1.29 4.55
CA MET A 117 6.47 1.43 5.57
C MET A 117 7.19 1.76 6.87
N SER A 118 6.87 2.90 7.49
CA SER A 118 7.63 3.42 8.63
C SER A 118 9.13 3.58 8.31
N ASN A 119 10.00 2.92 9.08
CA ASN A 119 11.44 2.79 8.90
C ASN A 119 11.85 1.53 8.10
N ALA A 120 10.91 0.64 7.78
CA ALA A 120 11.20 -0.55 6.99
C ALA A 120 11.24 -0.23 5.49
N THR A 121 12.21 -0.79 4.79
CA THR A 121 12.36 -0.69 3.33
C THR A 121 12.52 -2.09 2.74
N PHE A 122 11.78 -2.37 1.66
CA PHE A 122 11.77 -3.65 0.97
C PHE A 122 11.88 -3.43 -0.54
N LEU A 123 12.53 -4.36 -1.24
CA LEU A 123 12.48 -4.47 -2.69
C LEU A 123 11.20 -5.22 -3.09
N TYR A 124 10.57 -4.79 -4.19
CA TYR A 124 9.44 -5.53 -4.77
C TYR A 124 9.92 -6.86 -5.37
N GLY A 125 9.19 -7.95 -5.13
CA GLY A 125 9.57 -9.29 -5.57
C GLY A 125 9.25 -9.63 -7.03
N PHE A 126 8.43 -8.80 -7.72
CA PHE A 126 8.03 -9.00 -9.12
C PHE A 126 7.36 -10.33 -9.46
N GLU A 127 6.83 -11.06 -8.47
CA GLU A 127 6.12 -12.31 -8.72
C GLU A 127 4.72 -12.07 -9.31
N TYR A 128 4.24 -13.01 -10.12
CA TYR A 128 2.91 -12.93 -10.71
C TYR A 128 1.83 -13.36 -9.70
N LEU A 129 0.99 -12.42 -9.31
CA LEU A 129 -0.02 -12.60 -8.24
C LEU A 129 -1.45 -12.78 -8.77
N GLY A 130 -1.67 -12.73 -10.08
CA GLY A 130 -3.00 -12.79 -10.69
C GLY A 130 -3.87 -11.54 -10.42
N ALA A 131 -5.18 -11.70 -10.59
CA ALA A 131 -6.15 -10.60 -10.55
C ALA A 131 -6.91 -10.46 -9.21
N GLY A 132 -6.77 -11.42 -8.28
CA GLY A 132 -7.43 -11.38 -6.98
C GLY A 132 -6.58 -10.63 -5.96
N ARG A 133 -7.07 -9.52 -5.44
CA ARG A 133 -6.38 -8.73 -4.42
C ARG A 133 -7.35 -8.36 -3.31
N LEU A 134 -6.91 -8.48 -2.05
CA LEU A 134 -7.68 -8.05 -0.89
C LEU A 134 -7.69 -6.51 -0.84
N PHE A 135 -8.85 -5.94 -0.53
CA PHE A 135 -9.00 -4.50 -0.34
C PHE A 135 -8.27 -4.01 0.91
N GLN A 136 -7.61 -2.86 0.82
CA GLN A 136 -7.01 -2.22 1.98
C GLN A 136 -8.10 -1.63 2.88
N THR A 137 -8.23 -2.18 4.08
CA THR A 137 -9.05 -1.61 5.16
C THR A 137 -8.16 -1.05 6.27
N PRO A 138 -8.68 -0.18 7.17
CA PRO A 138 -7.91 0.27 8.33
C PRO A 138 -7.39 -0.87 9.21
N LEU A 139 -8.12 -1.99 9.28
CA LEU A 139 -7.68 -3.18 10.02
C LEU A 139 -6.49 -3.87 9.31
N THR A 140 -6.61 -4.09 8.00
CA THR A 140 -5.55 -4.67 7.17
C THR A 140 -4.30 -3.79 7.18
N GLY A 141 -4.45 -2.45 7.12
CA GLY A 141 -3.34 -1.50 7.19
C GLY A 141 -2.54 -1.62 8.48
N ARG A 142 -3.21 -1.77 9.63
CA ARG A 142 -2.55 -2.01 10.92
C ARG A 142 -1.84 -3.37 10.98
N CYS A 143 -2.45 -4.40 10.40
CA CYS A 143 -1.82 -5.72 10.29
C CYS A 143 -0.54 -5.65 9.43
N CYS A 144 -0.62 -5.04 8.24
CA CYS A 144 0.53 -4.82 7.36
C CYS A 144 1.64 -4.02 8.07
N PHE A 145 1.29 -2.99 8.86
CA PHE A 145 2.27 -2.25 9.66
C PHE A 145 3.01 -3.17 10.65
N ALA A 146 2.27 -3.92 11.47
CA ALA A 146 2.90 -4.80 12.46
C ALA A 146 3.79 -5.86 11.79
N LEU A 147 3.31 -6.46 10.70
CA LEU A 147 4.03 -7.49 9.96
C LEU A 147 5.29 -6.93 9.27
N THR A 148 5.22 -5.75 8.65
CA THR A 148 6.42 -5.11 8.05
C THR A 148 7.47 -4.77 9.09
N GLN A 149 7.07 -4.35 10.29
CA GLN A 149 8.00 -4.11 11.39
C GLN A 149 8.62 -5.40 11.91
N ALA A 150 7.85 -6.48 12.03
CA ALA A 150 8.38 -7.81 12.38
C ALA A 150 9.42 -8.26 11.35
N LEU A 151 9.11 -8.14 10.05
CA LEU A 151 10.02 -8.50 8.97
C LEU A 151 11.29 -7.66 8.95
N HIS A 152 11.18 -6.37 9.22
CA HIS A 152 12.34 -5.49 9.36
C HIS A 152 13.25 -5.95 10.51
N GLY A 153 12.66 -6.43 11.61
CA GLY A 153 13.36 -7.05 12.73
C GLY A 153 13.78 -8.52 12.52
N ARG A 154 13.59 -9.09 11.32
CA ARG A 154 13.83 -10.52 11.01
C ARG A 154 13.03 -11.49 11.90
N LEU A 155 11.82 -11.08 12.30
CA LEU A 155 10.88 -11.88 13.08
C LEU A 155 9.69 -12.29 12.21
N GLY A 156 9.08 -13.42 12.56
CA GLY A 156 7.77 -13.79 12.05
C GLY A 156 6.66 -12.96 12.70
N GLY A 157 5.53 -12.82 12.01
CA GLY A 157 4.31 -12.24 12.58
C GLY A 157 3.29 -13.32 12.92
N SER A 158 2.49 -13.12 13.96
CA SER A 158 1.36 -14.00 14.28
C SER A 158 0.11 -13.15 14.61
N PRO A 159 -0.73 -12.85 13.61
CA PRO A 159 -2.00 -12.18 13.85
C PRO A 159 -2.95 -13.15 14.57
N PHE A 160 -3.42 -12.77 15.76
CA PHE A 160 -4.35 -13.56 16.54
C PHE A 160 -5.78 -13.02 16.45
N GLY A 161 -6.78 -13.91 16.47
CA GLY A 161 -8.20 -13.54 16.48
C GLY A 161 -9.15 -14.70 16.14
N PRO A 162 -10.47 -14.50 16.26
CA PRO A 162 -11.49 -15.53 16.00
C PRO A 162 -11.38 -16.18 14.61
N ALA A 163 -11.96 -17.37 14.44
CA ALA A 163 -12.03 -18.01 13.12
C ALA A 163 -12.78 -17.11 12.12
N GLY A 164 -12.34 -17.10 10.86
CA GLY A 164 -12.97 -16.31 9.80
C GLY A 164 -12.66 -14.81 9.77
N THR A 165 -11.77 -14.28 10.63
CA THR A 165 -11.42 -12.84 10.66
C THR A 165 -10.38 -12.40 9.62
N GLY A 166 -10.09 -13.23 8.61
CA GLY A 166 -9.18 -12.86 7.52
C GLY A 166 -7.70 -12.74 7.92
N LYS A 167 -7.25 -13.51 8.92
CA LYS A 167 -5.84 -13.57 9.36
C LYS A 167 -4.90 -13.97 8.21
N THR A 168 -5.17 -15.12 7.60
CA THR A 168 -4.45 -15.67 6.45
C THR A 168 -4.51 -14.72 5.25
N GLU A 169 -5.68 -14.12 5.03
CA GLU A 169 -5.87 -13.15 3.95
C GLU A 169 -5.08 -11.85 4.17
N SER A 170 -4.81 -11.46 5.42
CA SER A 170 -3.97 -10.30 5.73
C SER A 170 -2.50 -10.55 5.37
N PHE A 171 -1.99 -11.77 5.56
CA PHE A 171 -0.66 -12.16 5.07
C PHE A 171 -0.59 -12.17 3.55
N LYS A 172 -1.59 -12.79 2.89
CA LYS A 172 -1.67 -12.79 1.43
C LYS A 172 -1.75 -11.37 0.88
N ALA A 173 -2.50 -10.48 1.53
CA ALA A 173 -2.54 -9.08 1.18
C ALA A 173 -1.16 -8.45 1.28
N LEU A 174 -0.43 -8.64 2.38
CA LEU A 174 0.92 -8.09 2.52
C LEU A 174 1.90 -8.63 1.47
N GLY A 175 1.92 -9.95 1.24
CA GLY A 175 2.76 -10.54 0.19
C GLY A 175 2.42 -9.97 -1.20
N ASN A 176 1.12 -9.80 -1.49
CA ASN A 176 0.69 -9.16 -2.72
C ASN A 176 1.21 -7.73 -2.89
N HIS A 177 1.26 -6.95 -1.81
CA HIS A 177 1.84 -5.61 -1.85
C HIS A 177 3.36 -5.64 -2.06
N LEU A 178 4.05 -6.61 -1.48
CA LEU A 178 5.49 -6.77 -1.65
C LEU A 178 5.91 -7.50 -2.93
N GLY A 179 4.94 -7.99 -3.71
CA GLY A 179 5.23 -8.73 -4.94
C GLY A 179 5.81 -10.11 -4.66
N ARG A 180 5.43 -10.72 -3.53
CA ARG A 180 5.84 -12.05 -3.10
C ARG A 180 4.63 -12.96 -2.94
N PHE A 181 4.75 -14.17 -3.46
CA PHE A 181 3.74 -15.19 -3.39
C PHE A 181 3.72 -15.80 -1.99
N VAL A 182 2.50 -15.90 -1.44
CA VAL A 182 2.26 -16.45 -0.10
C VAL A 182 1.62 -17.82 -0.26
N LEU A 183 2.30 -18.85 0.23
CA LEU A 183 1.86 -20.23 0.16
C LEU A 183 1.23 -20.66 1.51
N PRO A 184 0.11 -21.40 1.48
CA PRO A 184 -0.37 -22.11 2.65
C PRO A 184 0.52 -23.34 2.85
N GLN A 185 1.57 -23.19 3.67
CA GLN A 185 2.51 -24.24 4.11
C GLN A 185 3.31 -24.95 3.00
N LEU A 186 4.62 -24.73 2.96
CA LEU A 186 5.55 -25.57 2.18
C LEU A 186 6.78 -25.88 3.03
N ASN A 187 7.29 -27.11 3.06
CA ASN A 187 8.52 -27.43 3.80
C ASN A 187 9.82 -26.94 3.08
N PHE A 188 9.76 -25.91 2.23
CA PHE A 188 10.88 -25.47 1.36
C PHE A 188 11.13 -23.94 1.29
N CYS A 189 10.65 -23.16 2.28
CA CYS A 189 10.80 -21.69 2.30
C CYS A 189 12.23 -21.18 2.03
N CYS A 190 13.24 -21.89 2.53
CA CYS A 190 14.64 -21.47 2.49
C CYS A 190 15.27 -21.45 1.08
N HIS A 191 14.70 -22.14 0.09
CA HIS A 191 15.25 -22.17 -1.27
C HIS A 191 14.64 -21.12 -2.20
N VAL A 192 13.38 -20.74 -1.98
CA VAL A 192 12.62 -19.86 -2.89
C VAL A 192 12.44 -18.46 -2.28
N GLY A 193 12.60 -18.30 -0.96
CA GLY A 193 12.34 -17.01 -0.29
C GLY A 193 10.84 -16.66 -0.23
N ALA A 194 9.98 -17.68 -0.38
CA ALA A 194 8.53 -17.58 -0.30
C ALA A 194 8.08 -17.21 1.12
N TRP A 195 6.82 -16.80 1.27
CA TRP A 195 6.24 -16.54 2.58
C TRP A 195 5.23 -17.61 2.95
N GLU A 196 5.30 -18.04 4.21
CA GLU A 196 4.43 -19.08 4.76
C GLU A 196 3.46 -18.48 5.78
N CYS A 197 2.21 -18.90 5.69
CA CYS A 197 1.20 -18.66 6.71
C CYS A 197 0.84 -20.00 7.35
N PHE A 198 1.03 -20.12 8.67
CA PHE A 198 0.54 -21.24 9.45
C PHE A 198 -0.82 -20.89 10.04
N ASP A 199 -1.85 -21.59 9.58
CA ASP A 199 -3.14 -21.58 10.27
C ASP A 199 -3.05 -22.59 11.45
N GLU A 200 -3.66 -22.24 12.59
CA GLU A 200 -3.76 -23.10 13.79
C GLU A 200 -2.45 -23.45 14.51
N ALA A 201 -1.44 -22.59 14.46
CA ALA A 201 -0.18 -22.78 15.19
C ALA A 201 -0.33 -22.92 16.73
N ASN A 202 -1.50 -22.56 17.31
CA ASN A 202 -1.78 -22.74 18.74
C ASN A 202 -2.15 -24.19 19.12
N ILE A 203 -2.33 -25.08 18.15
CA ILE A 203 -2.71 -26.50 18.36
C ILE A 203 -1.52 -27.44 18.05
N LEU A 204 -0.40 -26.88 17.59
CA LEU A 204 0.90 -27.56 17.46
C LEU A 204 1.70 -27.40 18.75
#